data_AF-A0A958CL78-F1
#
_entry.id   AF-A0A958CL78-F1
#
_cell.length_a   1.000
_cell.length_b   1.000
_cell.length_c   1.000
_cell.angle_alpha   90.00
_cell.angle_beta   90.00
_cell.angle_gamma   90.00
#
_symmetry.space_group_name_H-M   'P 1'
#
loop_
_entity.id
_entity.type
_entity.pdbx_description
1 polymer ?
#
loop_
_entity_poly.entity_id
_entity_poly.type
_entity_poly.pdbx_seq_one_letter_code
_entity_poly.pdbx_strand_id
1 'polypeptide(L)'
;NIPALMGLLNVWYSDFFGADTVAVLPYDQYLKRFPAYLQQLTMESNGKRVTLAGEPVDYETGPIYWGEPGTNGQHSFYQLIHQGTKLIPCDFIGFNRSLNPLGDHHDLLMANVFAQSQALAFGKTEAEVLAEGTPAWLAPHRTFPGNRPSSTILANELTPRLLGTLVALYEHSVFTQGVIWDINPFDQWGVELGKVLAKRIAPELSSAVEPDLAHDSSTNELIRRYRSRRA
;
A
#
# COMPACT_ATOMS: atom_id res chain seq x y z
N ASN A 1 5.17 -15.82 -16.88
CA ASN A 1 5.81 -15.70 -15.55
C ASN A 1 5.01 -14.66 -14.76
N ILE A 2 4.21 -15.07 -13.76
CA ILE A 2 3.28 -14.17 -13.05
C ILE A 2 4.00 -13.06 -12.26
N PRO A 3 4.98 -13.34 -11.38
CA PRO A 3 5.66 -12.27 -10.64
C PRO A 3 6.35 -11.26 -11.55
N ALA A 4 6.90 -11.69 -12.69
CA ALA A 4 7.50 -10.77 -13.66
C ALA A 4 6.46 -9.81 -14.28
N LEU A 5 5.26 -10.32 -14.61
CA LEU A 5 4.18 -9.48 -15.13
C LEU A 5 3.68 -8.48 -14.09
N MET A 6 3.53 -8.90 -12.83
CA MET A 6 3.17 -8.00 -11.73
C MET A 6 4.23 -6.91 -11.53
N GLY A 7 5.51 -7.27 -11.56
CA GLY A 7 6.61 -6.32 -11.46
C GLY A 7 6.59 -5.29 -12.59
N LEU A 8 6.43 -5.75 -13.84
CA LEU A 8 6.33 -4.88 -15.02
C LEU A 8 5.12 -3.94 -14.96
N LEU A 9 3.96 -4.40 -14.46
CA LEU A 9 2.79 -3.53 -14.28
C LEU A 9 3.02 -2.45 -13.23
N ASN A 10 3.73 -2.77 -12.14
CA ASN A 10 4.07 -1.77 -11.13
C ASN A 10 5.04 -0.71 -11.69
N VAL A 11 6.09 -1.14 -12.41
CA VAL A 11 6.99 -0.20 -13.13
C VAL A 11 6.20 0.64 -14.14
N TRP A 12 5.28 0.02 -14.88
CA TRP A 12 4.45 0.73 -15.85
C TRP A 12 3.63 1.85 -15.21
N TYR A 13 2.89 1.55 -14.14
CA TYR A 13 2.05 2.56 -13.50
C TYR A 13 2.85 3.58 -12.68
N SER A 14 3.96 3.17 -12.06
CA SER A 14 4.81 4.09 -11.30
C SER A 14 5.53 5.06 -12.24
N ASP A 15 6.34 4.53 -13.15
CA ASP A 15 7.29 5.33 -13.93
C ASP A 15 6.61 6.08 -15.09
N PHE A 16 5.53 5.53 -15.67
CA PHE A 16 4.88 6.10 -16.86
C PHE A 16 3.53 6.76 -16.57
N PHE A 17 2.86 6.41 -15.48
CA PHE A 17 1.58 7.03 -15.08
C PHE A 17 1.67 7.86 -13.79
N GLY A 18 2.84 7.87 -13.12
CA GLY A 18 3.03 8.63 -11.87
C GLY A 18 2.18 8.11 -10.72
N ALA A 19 1.88 6.81 -10.68
CA ALA A 19 1.15 6.20 -9.58
C ALA A 19 2.09 5.99 -8.38
N ASP A 20 2.00 6.87 -7.38
CA ASP A 20 2.85 6.84 -6.18
C ASP A 20 2.57 5.64 -5.26
N THR A 21 1.40 5.01 -5.39
CA THR A 21 0.92 4.03 -4.39
C THR A 21 0.24 2.82 -5.03
N VAL A 22 0.37 1.65 -4.39
CA VAL A 22 -0.33 0.41 -4.74
C VAL A 22 -1.16 -0.06 -3.55
N ALA A 23 -2.44 -0.36 -3.77
CA ALA A 23 -3.32 -0.88 -2.74
C ALA A 23 -3.43 -2.41 -2.81
N VAL A 24 -3.16 -3.12 -1.71
CA VAL A 24 -3.34 -4.58 -1.62
C VAL A 24 -4.54 -4.88 -0.74
N LEU A 25 -5.56 -5.51 -1.31
CA LEU A 25 -6.91 -5.59 -0.78
C LEU A 25 -7.34 -7.06 -0.67
N PRO A 26 -6.88 -7.79 0.37
CA PRO A 26 -7.25 -9.18 0.55
C PRO A 26 -8.67 -9.32 1.10
N TYR A 27 -9.54 -10.04 0.41
CA TYR A 27 -10.88 -10.39 0.86
C TYR A 27 -10.85 -11.68 1.65
N ASP A 28 -10.05 -11.66 2.72
CA ASP A 28 -9.95 -12.70 3.74
C ASP A 28 -9.46 -12.08 5.04
N GLN A 29 -10.22 -12.28 6.12
CA GLN A 29 -9.93 -11.65 7.42
C GLN A 29 -8.66 -12.22 8.09
N TYR A 30 -8.25 -13.45 7.77
CA TYR A 30 -6.97 -13.99 8.25
C TYR A 30 -5.77 -13.27 7.64
N LEU A 31 -5.94 -12.65 6.46
CA LEU A 31 -4.92 -11.83 5.81
C LEU A 31 -4.92 -10.36 6.24
N LYS A 32 -5.57 -9.99 7.35
CA LYS A 32 -5.61 -8.60 7.83
C LYS A 32 -4.23 -7.93 8.04
N ARG A 33 -3.16 -8.71 8.24
CA ARG A 33 -1.78 -8.20 8.37
C ARG A 33 -0.94 -8.38 7.11
N PHE A 34 -1.50 -8.97 6.05
CA PHE A 34 -0.78 -9.19 4.81
C PHE A 34 -0.37 -7.87 4.12
N PRO A 35 -1.21 -6.82 4.04
CA PRO A 35 -0.77 -5.52 3.52
C PRO A 35 0.37 -4.91 4.34
N ALA A 36 0.32 -5.04 5.68
CA ALA A 36 1.39 -4.55 6.57
C ALA A 36 2.70 -5.36 6.43
N TYR A 37 2.62 -6.64 6.13
CA TYR A 37 3.80 -7.44 5.78
C TYR A 37 4.39 -6.98 4.43
N LEU A 38 3.54 -6.77 3.43
CA LEU A 38 3.98 -6.29 2.12
C LEU A 38 4.56 -4.89 2.14
N GLN A 39 4.10 -4.01 3.05
CA GLN A 39 4.72 -2.70 3.28
C GLN A 39 6.22 -2.82 3.53
N GLN A 40 6.62 -3.70 4.45
CA GLN A 40 8.04 -3.91 4.71
C GLN A 40 8.73 -4.53 3.48
N LEU A 41 8.18 -5.63 2.95
CA LEU A 41 8.77 -6.35 1.83
C LEU A 41 9.03 -5.46 0.61
N THR A 42 8.10 -4.55 0.29
CA THR A 42 8.18 -3.72 -0.91
C THR A 42 8.96 -2.44 -0.68
N MET A 43 8.61 -1.69 0.38
CA MET A 43 9.14 -0.34 0.60
C MET A 43 10.56 -0.35 1.17
N GLU A 44 10.90 -1.31 2.06
CA GLU A 44 12.27 -1.43 2.58
C GLU A 44 13.23 -1.96 1.51
N SER A 45 12.76 -2.85 0.63
CA SER A 45 13.54 -3.35 -0.50
C SER A 45 13.75 -2.29 -1.57
N ASN A 46 12.67 -1.73 -2.13
CA ASN A 46 12.76 -0.92 -3.35
C ASN A 46 12.68 0.60 -3.13
N GLY A 47 12.49 1.07 -1.90
CA GLY A 47 12.54 2.50 -1.56
C GLY A 47 13.97 3.05 -1.57
N LYS A 48 14.59 3.11 -2.75
CA LYS A 48 16.01 3.42 -2.95
C LYS A 48 16.17 4.61 -3.90
N ARG A 49 17.32 5.28 -3.83
CA ARG A 49 17.61 6.46 -4.67
C ARG A 49 18.98 6.38 -5.35
N VAL A 50 19.65 5.23 -5.26
CA VAL A 50 21.00 5.00 -5.75
C VAL A 50 21.03 3.62 -6.41
N THR A 51 21.64 3.54 -7.59
CA THR A 51 21.82 2.30 -8.34
C THR A 51 22.89 1.40 -7.73
N LEU A 52 23.02 0.17 -8.23
CA LEU A 52 24.09 -0.76 -7.86
C LEU A 52 25.49 -0.22 -8.17
N ALA A 53 25.61 0.68 -9.15
CA ALA A 53 26.86 1.36 -9.48
C ALA A 53 27.20 2.52 -8.52
N GLY A 54 26.28 2.91 -7.62
CA GLY A 54 26.47 4.03 -6.70
C GLY A 54 26.01 5.38 -7.25
N GLU A 55 25.33 5.40 -8.39
CA GLU A 55 24.84 6.64 -9.03
C GLU A 55 23.42 6.99 -8.57
N PRO A 56 23.08 8.27 -8.38
CA PRO A 56 21.70 8.68 -8.14
C PRO A 56 20.79 8.31 -9.31
N VAL A 57 19.58 7.81 -9.01
CA VAL A 57 18.54 7.59 -10.03
C VAL A 57 17.90 8.91 -10.47
N ASP A 58 17.47 9.01 -11.73
CA ASP A 58 16.70 10.11 -12.30
C ASP A 58 15.23 9.73 -12.61
N TYR A 59 14.79 8.59 -12.08
CA TYR A 59 13.44 8.03 -12.15
C TYR A 59 12.92 7.66 -10.75
N GLU A 60 11.61 7.44 -10.64
CA GLU A 60 10.98 6.92 -9.42
C GLU A 60 11.33 5.43 -9.20
N THR A 61 11.26 4.97 -7.95
CA THR A 61 11.52 3.56 -7.61
C THR A 61 10.33 2.94 -6.88
N GLY A 62 10.53 2.21 -5.77
CA GLY A 62 9.47 1.48 -5.09
C GLY A 62 8.29 2.37 -4.68
N PRO A 63 7.03 2.05 -5.08
CA PRO A 63 5.86 2.80 -4.69
C PRO A 63 5.46 2.51 -3.23
N ILE A 64 4.56 3.32 -2.69
CA ILE A 64 4.01 3.14 -1.35
C ILE A 64 2.94 2.04 -1.39
N TYR A 65 3.20 0.91 -0.73
CA TYR A 65 2.21 -0.15 -0.55
C TYR A 65 1.34 0.08 0.68
N TRP A 66 0.04 -0.15 0.55
CA TRP A 66 -0.89 -0.03 1.68
C TRP A 66 -2.15 -0.85 1.46
N GLY A 67 -2.98 -0.98 2.48
CA GLY A 67 -4.29 -1.64 2.34
C GLY A 67 -4.81 -2.23 3.64
N GLU A 68 -6.05 -2.71 3.56
CA GLU A 68 -6.79 -3.36 4.64
C GLU A 68 -7.64 -4.47 3.99
N PRO A 69 -8.06 -5.49 4.75
CA PRO A 69 -8.88 -6.55 4.20
C PRO A 69 -10.25 -6.03 3.74
N GLY A 70 -10.79 -6.66 2.70
CA GLY A 70 -12.19 -6.51 2.31
C GLY A 70 -13.11 -7.23 3.30
N THR A 71 -14.32 -6.73 3.59
CA THR A 71 -14.95 -5.52 3.02
C THR A 71 -14.65 -4.23 3.80
N ASN A 72 -13.90 -4.30 4.90
CA ASN A 72 -13.61 -3.16 5.77
C ASN A 72 -13.02 -1.95 5.02
N GLY A 73 -12.08 -2.19 4.09
CA GLY A 73 -11.49 -1.14 3.25
C GLY A 73 -12.52 -0.38 2.40
N GLN A 74 -13.61 -1.04 1.99
CA GLN A 74 -14.69 -0.41 1.21
C GLN A 74 -15.38 0.71 1.98
N HIS A 75 -15.49 0.56 3.30
CA HIS A 75 -16.14 1.52 4.19
C HIS A 75 -15.15 2.51 4.83
N SER A 76 -13.91 2.54 4.35
CA SER A 76 -12.85 3.42 4.88
C SER A 76 -12.31 4.36 3.80
N PHE A 77 -11.66 3.82 2.75
CA PHE A 77 -10.88 4.61 1.81
C PHE A 77 -11.24 4.39 0.34
N TYR A 78 -12.17 3.47 0.02
CA TYR A 78 -12.59 3.24 -1.37
C TYR A 78 -13.27 4.46 -2.01
N GLN A 79 -13.82 5.38 -1.22
CA GLN A 79 -14.28 6.67 -1.73
C GLN A 79 -13.18 7.41 -2.50
N LEU A 80 -11.98 7.45 -1.93
CA LEU A 80 -10.81 8.06 -2.57
C LEU A 80 -10.36 7.24 -3.77
N ILE A 81 -10.34 5.90 -3.65
CA ILE A 81 -9.97 5.04 -4.76
C ILE A 81 -10.91 5.25 -5.95
N HIS A 82 -12.23 5.38 -5.75
CA HIS A 82 -13.23 5.49 -6.83
C HIS A 82 -13.38 6.89 -7.42
N GLN A 83 -13.44 7.93 -6.58
CA GLN A 83 -13.78 9.29 -7.02
C GLN A 83 -12.68 10.31 -6.66
N GLY A 84 -11.60 9.89 -6.02
CA GLY A 84 -10.46 10.76 -5.73
C GLY A 84 -9.65 11.09 -6.97
N THR A 85 -8.69 12.00 -6.79
CA THR A 85 -7.83 12.52 -7.87
C THR A 85 -6.52 11.74 -8.04
N LYS A 86 -6.35 10.64 -7.30
CA LYS A 86 -5.16 9.79 -7.33
C LYS A 86 -5.42 8.55 -8.19
N LEU A 87 -4.44 8.16 -8.99
CA LEU A 87 -4.38 6.87 -9.64
C LEU A 87 -3.74 5.88 -8.67
N ILE A 88 -4.48 4.82 -8.33
CA ILE A 88 -4.03 3.82 -7.36
C ILE A 88 -4.31 2.45 -7.97
N PRO A 89 -3.29 1.78 -8.54
CA PRO A 89 -3.39 0.38 -8.90
C PRO A 89 -3.74 -0.48 -7.68
N CYS A 90 -4.69 -1.40 -7.86
CA CYS A 90 -5.20 -2.25 -6.78
C CYS A 90 -4.97 -3.74 -7.06
N ASP A 91 -4.42 -4.47 -6.10
CA ASP A 91 -4.38 -5.93 -6.12
C ASP A 91 -5.49 -6.48 -5.20
N PHE A 92 -6.54 -7.02 -5.81
CA PHE A 92 -7.58 -7.77 -5.12
C PHE A 92 -7.13 -9.22 -4.95
N ILE A 93 -7.21 -9.75 -3.73
CA ILE A 93 -6.91 -11.15 -3.44
C ILE A 93 -8.17 -11.80 -2.89
N GLY A 94 -8.67 -12.86 -3.54
CA GLY A 94 -9.87 -13.58 -3.10
C GLY A 94 -9.67 -15.10 -3.13
N PHE A 95 -10.53 -15.81 -2.42
CA PHE A 95 -10.48 -17.27 -2.35
C PHE A 95 -11.84 -17.88 -2.74
N ASN A 96 -11.84 -18.96 -3.52
CA ASN A 96 -13.08 -19.64 -3.93
C ASN A 96 -13.78 -20.33 -2.75
N ARG A 97 -13.05 -20.69 -1.69
CA ARG A 97 -13.57 -21.41 -0.53
C ARG A 97 -13.22 -20.68 0.76
N SER A 98 -14.22 -20.56 1.64
CA SER A 98 -14.03 -20.11 3.01
C SER A 98 -13.51 -21.26 3.87
N LEU A 99 -12.59 -20.94 4.80
CA LEU A 99 -12.21 -21.84 5.89
C LEU A 99 -13.33 -21.99 6.93
N ASN A 100 -14.30 -21.09 6.93
CA ASN A 100 -15.46 -21.06 7.83
C ASN A 100 -16.75 -20.91 7.00
N PRO A 101 -17.24 -21.98 6.36
CA PRO A 101 -18.46 -21.90 5.55
C PRO A 101 -19.67 -21.59 6.44
N LEU A 102 -20.27 -20.41 6.26
CA LEU A 102 -21.43 -19.93 7.02
C LEU A 102 -22.46 -19.31 6.07
N GLY A 103 -23.52 -20.07 5.75
CA GLY A 103 -24.58 -19.61 4.84
C GLY A 103 -24.01 -19.08 3.52
N ASP A 104 -24.48 -17.91 3.11
CA ASP A 104 -24.08 -17.18 1.90
C ASP A 104 -22.98 -16.13 2.15
N HIS A 105 -22.39 -16.08 3.36
CA HIS A 105 -21.43 -15.03 3.73
C HIS A 105 -20.23 -14.97 2.77
N HIS A 106 -19.73 -16.13 2.34
CA HIS A 106 -18.59 -16.19 1.42
C HIS A 106 -18.95 -15.72 0.01
N ASP A 107 -20.14 -16.06 -0.45
CA ASP A 107 -20.64 -15.61 -1.76
C ASP A 107 -20.85 -14.10 -1.76
N LEU A 108 -21.39 -13.52 -0.68
CA LEU A 108 -21.52 -12.07 -0.50
C LEU A 108 -20.15 -11.38 -0.47
N LEU A 109 -19.15 -11.97 0.20
CA LEU A 109 -17.78 -11.47 0.21
C LEU A 109 -17.16 -11.47 -1.20
N MET A 110 -17.32 -12.56 -1.94
CA MET A 110 -16.78 -12.68 -3.30
C MET A 110 -17.52 -11.83 -4.33
N ALA A 111 -18.84 -11.65 -4.19
CA ALA A 111 -19.62 -10.72 -4.99
C ALA A 111 -19.05 -9.30 -4.88
N ASN A 112 -18.62 -8.91 -3.67
CA ASN A 112 -17.95 -7.64 -3.43
C ASN A 112 -16.58 -7.53 -4.12
N VAL A 113 -15.75 -8.59 -4.15
CA VAL A 113 -14.48 -8.59 -4.91
C VAL A 113 -14.73 -8.25 -6.37
N PHE A 114 -15.64 -8.99 -7.00
CA PHE A 114 -15.90 -8.87 -8.43
C PHE A 114 -16.58 -7.56 -8.79
N ALA A 115 -17.52 -7.11 -7.96
CA ALA A 115 -18.20 -5.82 -8.16
C ALA A 115 -17.22 -4.65 -8.04
N GLN A 116 -16.28 -4.70 -7.10
CA GLN A 116 -15.33 -3.60 -6.89
C GLN A 116 -14.31 -3.49 -8.03
N SER A 117 -13.73 -4.59 -8.51
CA SER A 117 -12.81 -4.55 -9.66
C SER A 117 -13.54 -4.10 -10.94
N GLN A 118 -14.78 -4.55 -11.15
CA GLN A 118 -15.62 -4.07 -12.26
C GLN A 118 -15.92 -2.57 -12.15
N ALA A 119 -16.34 -2.09 -10.98
CA ALA A 119 -16.66 -0.68 -10.75
C ALA A 119 -15.44 0.24 -10.96
N LEU A 120 -14.24 -0.20 -10.56
CA LEU A 120 -13.01 0.54 -10.81
C LEU A 120 -12.69 0.65 -12.30
N ALA A 121 -12.86 -0.44 -13.05
CA ALA A 121 -12.57 -0.45 -14.48
C ALA A 121 -13.54 0.43 -15.28
N PHE A 122 -14.85 0.28 -15.05
CA PHE A 122 -15.88 0.83 -15.95
C PHE A 122 -16.56 2.08 -15.41
N GLY A 123 -16.55 2.31 -14.10
CA GLY A 123 -17.23 3.44 -13.50
C GLY A 123 -18.73 3.45 -13.79
N LYS A 124 -19.28 4.67 -13.88
CA LYS A 124 -20.69 4.95 -14.16
C LYS A 124 -20.79 6.38 -14.68
N THR A 125 -21.27 6.54 -15.90
CA THR A 125 -21.39 7.82 -16.59
C THR A 125 -22.53 8.67 -16.02
N GLU A 126 -22.47 9.99 -16.24
CA GLU A 126 -23.54 10.90 -15.83
C GLU A 126 -24.89 10.55 -16.47
N ALA A 127 -24.89 10.09 -17.74
CA ALA A 127 -26.09 9.65 -18.43
C ALA A 127 -26.77 8.44 -17.74
N GLU A 128 -25.97 7.46 -17.31
CA GLU A 128 -26.47 6.31 -16.55
C GLU A 128 -27.03 6.74 -15.18
N VAL A 129 -26.34 7.65 -14.49
CA VAL A 129 -26.78 8.20 -13.21
C VAL A 129 -28.12 8.95 -13.34
N LEU A 130 -28.29 9.74 -14.40
CA LEU A 130 -29.56 10.44 -14.68
C LEU A 130 -30.68 9.45 -15.03
N ALA A 131 -30.37 8.39 -15.79
CA ALA A 131 -31.33 7.34 -16.14
C ALA A 131 -31.85 6.56 -14.92
N GLU A 132 -31.07 6.48 -13.83
CA GLU A 132 -31.51 5.94 -12.53
C GLU A 132 -32.51 6.86 -11.78
N GLY A 133 -32.85 8.02 -12.33
CA GLY A 133 -33.73 9.00 -11.69
C GLY A 133 -33.02 9.96 -10.73
N THR A 134 -31.69 10.06 -10.81
CA THR A 134 -30.92 11.04 -10.01
C THR A 134 -31.26 12.46 -10.47
N PRO A 135 -31.57 13.40 -9.56
CA PRO A 135 -31.71 14.81 -9.91
C PRO A 135 -30.45 15.37 -10.57
N ALA A 136 -30.59 16.23 -11.58
CA ALA A 136 -29.47 16.74 -12.37
C ALA A 136 -28.36 17.39 -11.53
N TRP A 137 -28.72 18.11 -10.46
CA TRP A 137 -27.74 18.74 -9.58
C TRP A 137 -26.87 17.73 -8.78
N LEU A 138 -27.36 16.50 -8.58
CA LEU A 138 -26.67 15.45 -7.84
C LEU A 138 -25.88 14.50 -8.76
N ALA A 139 -26.19 14.47 -10.06
CA ALA A 139 -25.59 13.54 -11.00
C ALA A 139 -24.04 13.62 -11.07
N PRO A 140 -23.40 14.82 -11.04
CA PRO A 140 -21.94 14.91 -11.03
C PRO A 140 -21.31 14.24 -9.80
N HIS A 141 -21.97 14.29 -8.64
CA HIS A 141 -21.48 13.67 -7.40
C HIS A 141 -21.63 12.15 -7.38
N ARG A 142 -22.54 11.60 -8.19
CA ARG A 142 -22.79 10.16 -8.32
C ARG A 142 -22.13 9.52 -9.54
N THR A 143 -21.40 10.30 -10.32
CA THR A 143 -20.63 9.82 -11.48
C THR A 143 -19.33 9.17 -11.00
N PHE A 144 -18.97 8.04 -11.62
CA PHE A 144 -17.73 7.32 -11.35
C PHE A 144 -16.90 7.33 -12.62
N PRO A 145 -15.69 7.92 -12.60
CA PRO A 145 -14.89 8.07 -13.82
C PRO A 145 -14.41 6.75 -14.41
N GLY A 146 -14.36 5.66 -13.62
CA GLY A 146 -13.78 4.40 -14.05
C GLY A 146 -12.31 4.55 -14.42
N ASN A 147 -11.82 3.69 -15.31
CA ASN A 147 -10.44 3.68 -15.80
C ASN A 147 -9.39 3.61 -14.66
N ARG A 148 -9.69 2.82 -13.63
CA ARG A 148 -8.81 2.59 -12.49
C ARG A 148 -8.32 1.15 -12.51
N PRO A 149 -7.00 0.93 -12.60
CA PRO A 149 -6.46 -0.40 -12.86
C PRO A 149 -6.52 -1.29 -11.62
N SER A 150 -6.78 -2.58 -11.83
CA SER A 150 -6.67 -3.57 -10.77
C SER A 150 -6.27 -4.94 -11.30
N SER A 151 -5.53 -5.70 -10.51
CA SER A 151 -5.33 -7.14 -10.68
C SER A 151 -6.29 -7.90 -9.75
N THR A 152 -6.84 -9.03 -10.20
CA THR A 152 -7.60 -9.95 -9.33
C THR A 152 -6.87 -11.29 -9.26
N ILE A 153 -6.31 -11.58 -8.09
CA ILE A 153 -5.67 -12.85 -7.75
C ILE A 153 -6.73 -13.71 -7.06
N LEU A 154 -7.34 -14.62 -7.82
CA LEU A 154 -8.32 -15.56 -7.31
C LEU A 154 -7.67 -16.93 -7.11
N ALA A 155 -7.66 -17.42 -5.88
CA ALA A 155 -7.10 -18.72 -5.53
C ALA A 155 -8.15 -19.65 -4.91
N ASN A 156 -7.83 -20.92 -4.71
CA ASN A 156 -8.84 -21.89 -4.27
C ASN A 156 -9.25 -21.71 -2.80
N GLU A 157 -8.31 -21.76 -1.87
CA GLU A 157 -8.55 -21.73 -0.42
C GLU A 157 -7.26 -21.35 0.30
N LEU A 158 -7.33 -20.54 1.37
CA LEU A 158 -6.17 -20.08 2.13
C LEU A 158 -5.54 -21.21 2.96
N THR A 159 -4.71 -22.01 2.31
CA THR A 159 -3.88 -23.05 2.94
C THR A 159 -2.46 -22.55 3.23
N PRO A 160 -1.69 -23.19 4.12
CA PRO A 160 -0.28 -22.82 4.36
C PRO A 160 0.57 -22.78 3.08
N ARG A 161 0.37 -23.74 2.18
CA ARG A 161 1.04 -23.76 0.87
C ARG A 161 0.69 -22.54 0.03
N LEU A 162 -0.59 -22.18 0.00
CA LEU A 162 -1.05 -21.04 -0.79
C LEU A 162 -0.57 -19.71 -0.19
N LEU A 163 -0.55 -19.57 1.14
CA LEU A 163 0.06 -18.42 1.80
C LEU A 163 1.54 -18.27 1.41
N GLY A 164 2.32 -19.36 1.45
CA GLY A 164 3.71 -19.32 0.98
C GLY A 164 3.84 -18.98 -0.50
N THR A 165 2.89 -19.41 -1.33
CA THR A 165 2.83 -19.06 -2.76
C THR A 165 2.57 -17.55 -2.96
N LEU A 166 1.65 -16.97 -2.19
CA LEU A 166 1.37 -15.53 -2.23
C LEU A 166 2.59 -14.72 -1.76
N VAL A 167 3.25 -15.13 -0.69
CA VAL A 167 4.48 -14.48 -0.22
C VAL A 167 5.55 -14.49 -1.32
N ALA A 168 5.89 -15.67 -1.86
CA ALA A 168 6.90 -15.81 -2.90
C ALA A 168 6.54 -15.05 -4.19
N LEU A 169 5.25 -14.96 -4.52
CA LEU A 169 4.76 -14.17 -5.66
C LEU A 169 5.14 -12.69 -5.51
N TYR A 170 4.91 -12.10 -4.33
CA TYR A 170 5.27 -10.70 -4.09
C TYR A 170 6.80 -10.52 -3.95
N GLU A 171 7.53 -11.44 -3.32
CA GLU A 171 8.99 -11.40 -3.24
C GLU A 171 9.63 -11.32 -4.64
N HIS A 172 9.17 -12.17 -5.58
CA HIS A 172 9.68 -12.19 -6.94
C HIS A 172 9.20 -11.00 -7.79
N SER A 173 8.02 -10.44 -7.50
CA SER A 173 7.56 -9.18 -8.11
C SER A 173 8.45 -8.01 -7.68
N VAL A 174 8.77 -7.92 -6.38
CA VAL A 174 9.69 -6.91 -5.82
C VAL A 174 11.08 -7.05 -6.44
N PHE A 175 11.59 -8.27 -6.54
CA PHE A 175 12.87 -8.54 -7.20
C PHE A 175 12.88 -8.08 -8.66
N THR A 176 11.81 -8.39 -9.42
CA THR A 176 11.71 -7.97 -10.83
C THR A 176 11.81 -6.45 -10.96
N GLN A 177 11.07 -5.70 -10.13
CA GLN A 177 11.11 -4.24 -10.10
C GLN A 177 12.52 -3.72 -9.76
N GLY A 178 13.14 -4.26 -8.71
CA GLY A 178 14.49 -3.84 -8.28
C GLY A 178 15.56 -4.07 -9.35
N VAL A 179 15.47 -5.17 -10.11
CA VAL A 179 16.37 -5.44 -11.25
C VAL A 179 16.17 -4.43 -12.38
N ILE A 180 14.92 -4.06 -12.69
CA ILE A 180 14.63 -3.07 -13.74
C ILE A 180 15.19 -1.70 -13.38
N TRP A 181 15.04 -1.29 -12.12
CA TRP A 181 15.53 0.00 -11.61
C TRP A 181 17.03 0.03 -11.29
N ASP A 182 17.76 -1.08 -11.50
CA ASP A 182 19.19 -1.23 -11.18
C ASP A 182 19.53 -0.88 -9.72
N ILE A 183 18.68 -1.25 -8.76
CA ILE A 183 18.87 -0.99 -7.33
C ILE A 183 19.16 -2.28 -6.55
N ASN A 184 19.65 -2.14 -5.31
CA ASN A 184 19.77 -3.28 -4.39
C ASN A 184 18.49 -3.47 -3.55
N PRO A 185 17.66 -4.50 -3.80
CA PRO A 185 16.45 -4.74 -3.02
C PRO A 185 16.72 -5.43 -1.67
N PHE A 186 17.98 -5.70 -1.32
CA PHE A 186 18.37 -6.54 -0.18
C PHE A 186 19.16 -5.82 0.92
N ASP A 187 19.35 -4.51 0.81
CA ASP A 187 19.92 -3.68 1.89
C ASP A 187 18.89 -2.70 2.47
N GLN A 188 19.26 -2.04 3.58
CA GLN A 188 18.39 -1.08 4.29
C GLN A 188 19.19 0.00 5.04
N TRP A 189 20.21 0.60 4.41
CA TRP A 189 21.07 1.61 5.06
C TRP A 189 20.31 2.84 5.59
N GLY A 190 19.14 3.14 5.02
CA GLY A 190 18.30 4.28 5.42
C GLY A 190 17.86 4.27 6.89
N VAL A 191 17.87 3.12 7.58
CA VAL A 191 17.43 3.03 8.99
C VAL A 191 18.54 3.36 10.01
N GLU A 192 19.79 3.50 9.59
CA GLU A 192 20.93 3.63 10.52
C GLU A 192 21.00 4.98 11.21
N LEU A 193 20.76 6.07 10.47
CA LEU A 193 20.86 7.43 11.00
C LEU A 193 19.90 7.64 12.19
N GLY A 194 18.65 7.17 12.06
CA GLY A 194 17.66 7.25 13.14
C GLY A 194 18.11 6.51 14.41
N LYS A 195 18.75 5.34 14.27
CA LYS A 195 19.28 4.57 15.41
C LYS A 195 20.42 5.31 16.11
N VAL A 196 21.32 5.95 15.35
CA VAL A 196 22.43 6.74 15.91
C VAL A 196 21.90 7.97 16.65
N LEU A 197 20.99 8.72 16.04
CA LEU A 197 20.38 9.90 16.65
C LEU A 197 19.59 9.55 17.92
N ALA A 198 18.81 8.47 17.90
CA ALA A 198 18.07 8.02 19.08
C ALA A 198 19.01 7.66 20.24
N LYS A 199 20.14 6.98 19.98
CA LYS A 199 21.15 6.68 21.00
C LYS A 199 21.78 7.94 21.61
N ARG A 200 21.94 9.01 20.81
CA ARG A 200 22.45 10.31 21.28
C ARG A 200 21.42 11.04 22.15
N ILE A 201 20.16 11.06 21.74
CA ILE A 201 19.08 11.79 22.43
C ILE A 201 18.63 11.08 23.71
N ALA A 202 18.63 9.75 23.74
CA ALA A 202 18.17 8.97 24.90
C ALA A 202 18.76 9.41 26.26
N PRO A 203 20.09 9.57 26.43
CA PRO A 203 20.66 10.05 27.69
C PRO A 203 20.26 11.50 28.03
N GLU A 204 20.03 12.35 27.03
CA GLU A 204 19.60 13.74 27.21
C GLU A 204 18.18 13.83 27.77
N LEU A 205 17.31 12.88 27.39
CA LEU A 205 15.96 12.76 27.94
C LEU A 205 15.94 12.26 29.39
N SER A 206 16.84 11.34 29.76
CA SER A 206 16.84 10.68 31.07
C SER A 206 17.73 11.35 32.12
N SER A 207 18.59 12.30 31.73
CA SER A 207 19.48 12.99 32.68
C SER A 207 18.68 13.70 33.79
N ALA A 208 19.16 13.66 35.03
CA ALA A 208 18.50 14.32 36.17
C ALA A 208 18.50 15.85 36.02
N VAL A 209 19.59 16.42 35.49
CA VAL A 209 19.73 17.85 35.18
C VAL A 209 19.71 18.03 33.66
N GLU A 210 19.14 19.13 33.17
CA GLU A 210 19.16 19.43 31.73
C GLU A 210 20.62 19.55 31.25
N PRO A 211 21.05 18.70 30.30
CA PRO A 211 22.37 18.84 29.70
C PRO A 211 22.39 19.98 28.68
N ASP A 212 23.59 20.39 28.25
CA ASP A 212 23.72 21.31 27.12
C ASP A 212 23.27 20.61 25.82
N LEU A 213 22.23 21.14 25.18
CA LEU A 213 21.61 20.55 24.00
C LEU A 213 22.18 21.17 22.72
N ALA A 214 22.79 20.34 21.89
CA ALA A 214 23.44 20.74 20.64
C ALA A 214 22.74 20.18 19.40
N HIS A 215 21.41 20.25 19.37
CA HIS A 215 20.57 19.98 18.19
C HIS A 215 19.98 21.28 17.62
N ASP A 216 19.15 21.15 16.59
CA ASP A 216 18.35 22.26 16.09
C ASP A 216 17.33 22.74 17.14
N SER A 217 16.79 23.95 16.94
CA SER A 217 15.87 24.58 17.89
C SER A 217 14.59 23.79 18.12
N SER A 218 14.09 23.04 17.11
CA SER A 218 12.88 22.23 17.26
C SER A 218 13.15 21.03 18.17
N THR A 219 14.21 20.28 17.90
CA THR A 219 14.59 19.11 18.71
C THR A 219 14.89 19.50 20.16
N ASN A 220 15.62 20.60 20.36
CA ASN A 220 15.94 21.09 21.71
C ASN A 220 14.68 21.44 22.50
N GLU A 221 13.72 22.14 21.89
CA GLU A 221 12.46 22.50 22.57
C GLU A 221 11.60 21.27 22.89
N LEU A 222 11.56 20.27 22.00
CA LEU A 222 10.86 19.01 22.24
C LEU A 222 11.47 18.24 23.41
N ILE A 223 12.81 18.17 23.49
CA ILE A 223 13.53 17.55 24.61
C ILE A 223 13.17 18.26 25.91
N ARG A 224 13.27 19.59 25.97
CA ARG A 224 12.93 20.39 27.15
C ARG A 224 11.48 20.18 27.59
N ARG A 225 10.54 20.23 26.64
CA ARG A 225 9.11 20.03 26.91
C ARG A 225 8.79 18.62 27.39
N TYR A 226 9.46 17.60 26.87
CA TYR A 226 9.31 16.23 27.37
C TYR A 226 9.84 16.10 28.80
N ARG A 227 11.05 16.62 29.07
CA ARG A 227 11.68 16.58 30.39
C ARG A 227 10.83 17.29 31.46
N SER A 228 10.32 18.48 31.16
CA SER A 228 9.51 19.27 32.12
C SER A 228 8.17 18.65 32.47
N ARG A 229 7.58 17.83 31.59
CA ARG A 229 6.30 17.13 31.82
C ARG A 229 6.46 15.76 32.47
N ARG A 230 7.68 15.21 32.49
CA ARG A 230 8.00 13.93 33.10
C ARG A 230 8.41 14.07 34.57
N ALA A 231 8.92 15.24 34.96
CA ALA A 231 9.31 15.58 36.33
C ALA A 231 8.10 15.64 37.28
#